data_AF-A0A1Q7NNF0-F1
#
_entry.id   AF-A0A1Q7NNF0-F1
#
_cell.length_a   1.000
_cell.length_b   1.000
_cell.length_c   1.000
_cell.angle_alpha   90.00
_cell.angle_beta   90.00
_cell.angle_gamma   90.00
#
_symmetry.space_group_name_H-M   'P 1'
#
loop_
_entity.id
_entity.type
_entity.pdbx_description
1 polymer ?
#
loop_
_entity_poly.entity_id
_entity_poly.type
_entity_poly.pdbx_seq_one_letter_code
_entity_poly.pdbx_strand_id
1 'polypeptide(L)' 'MYMSYEQLIKITSAGTISIPKDFRKFLELQKGDYVKVVMDDDRLVVKKATIT' A
#
# COMPACT_ATOMS: atom_id res chain seq x y z
N MET A 1 22.20 4.46 -1.82
CA MET A 1 21.19 5.52 -1.69
C MET A 1 19.85 4.89 -2.05
N TYR A 2 19.01 4.54 -1.07
CA TYR A 2 17.67 4.04 -1.37
C TYR A 2 16.83 5.22 -1.83
N MET A 3 16.33 5.19 -3.07
CA MET A 3 15.32 6.15 -3.50
C MET A 3 14.03 5.83 -2.76
N SER A 4 13.52 6.75 -1.94
CA SER A 4 12.16 6.63 -1.41
C SER A 4 11.19 6.95 -2.53
N TYR A 5 10.36 5.98 -2.90
CA TYR A 5 9.26 6.20 -3.84
C TYR A 5 8.06 6.69 -3.03
N GLU A 6 7.90 8.01 -2.95
CA GLU A 6 6.82 8.65 -2.22
C GLU A 6 5.83 9.29 -3.21
N GLN A 7 4.54 9.14 -2.92
CA GLN A 7 3.49 9.81 -3.67
C GLN A 7 2.42 10.30 -2.70
N LEU A 8 2.08 11.59 -2.76
CA LEU A 8 1.00 12.16 -1.97
C LEU A 8 -0.35 11.68 -2.49
N ILE A 9 -1.10 10.96 -1.66
CA ILE A 9 -2.42 10.42 -1.99
C ILE A 9 -3.46 11.01 -1.04
N LYS A 10 -4.56 11.50 -1.61
CA LYS A 10 -5.70 11.98 -0.84
C LYS A 10 -6.52 10.79 -0.32
N ILE A 11 -6.89 10.84 0.95
CA ILE A 11 -7.87 9.92 1.54
C ILE A 11 -9.25 10.23 0.94
N THR A 12 -9.94 9.21 0.45
CA THR A 12 -11.29 9.37 -0.08
C THR A 12 -12.28 9.67 1.04
N SER A 13 -13.50 10.12 0.69
CA SER A 13 -14.57 10.33 1.68
C SER A 13 -14.95 9.06 2.45
N ALA A 14 -14.66 7.87 1.90
CA ALA A 14 -14.90 6.59 2.55
C ALA A 14 -13.75 6.13 3.47
N GLY A 15 -12.73 6.97 3.68
CA GLY A 15 -11.57 6.62 4.51
C GLY A 15 -10.59 5.65 3.86
N THR A 16 -10.63 5.50 2.53
CA THR A 16 -9.72 4.61 1.79
C THR A 16 -8.63 5.39 1.05
N ILE A 17 -7.50 4.72 0.79
CA ILE A 17 -6.48 5.21 -0.15
C ILE A 17 -6.40 4.26 -1.35
N SER A 18 -6.16 4.82 -2.53
CA SER A 18 -5.87 4.02 -3.71
C SER A 18 -4.37 3.79 -3.82
N ILE A 19 -3.93 2.53 -3.83
CA ILE A 19 -2.52 2.21 -4.06
C ILE A 19 -2.16 2.60 -5.51
N PRO A 20 -1.15 3.46 -5.72
CA PRO A 20 -0.73 3.91 -7.05
C PRO A 20 -0.49 2.75 -8.01
N LYS A 21 -0.76 2.98 -9.31
CA LYS A 21 -0.65 1.94 -10.35
C LYS A 21 0.75 1.31 -10.37
N ASP A 22 1.79 2.12 -10.22
CA ASP A 22 3.17 1.63 -10.29
C ASP A 22 3.54 0.81 -9.06
N PHE A 23 3.00 1.13 -7.88
CA PHE A 23 3.25 0.38 -6.66
C PHE A 23 2.52 -0.96 -6.70
N ARG A 24 1.30 -1.00 -7.25
CA ARG A 24 0.57 -2.25 -7.51
C ARG A 24 1.32 -3.15 -8.48
N LYS A 25 1.87 -2.60 -9.58
CA LYS A 25 2.69 -3.37 -10.52
C LYS A 25 3.94 -3.92 -9.84
N PHE A 26 4.65 -3.07 -9.09
CA PHE A 26 5.89 -3.44 -8.42
C PHE A 26 5.67 -4.55 -7.37
N LEU A 27 4.57 -4.47 -6.61
CA LEU A 27 4.21 -5.49 -5.60
C LEU A 27 3.37 -6.64 -6.17
N GLU A 28 3.10 -6.62 -7.48
CA GLU A 28 2.23 -7.58 -8.17
C GLU A 28 0.89 -7.76 -7.44
N LEU A 29 0.28 -6.65 -7.05
CA LEU A 29 -1.02 -6.61 -6.38
C LEU A 29 -2.15 -6.51 -7.41
N GLN A 30 -3.14 -7.39 -7.25
CA GLN A 30 -4.34 -7.42 -8.07
C GLN A 30 -5.62 -7.40 -7.22
N LYS A 31 -6.76 -7.27 -7.89
CA LYS A 31 -8.07 -7.34 -7.24
C LYS A 31 -8.22 -8.71 -6.58
N GLY A 32 -8.56 -8.73 -5.30
CA GLY A 32 -8.75 -9.96 -4.53
C GLY A 32 -7.52 -10.37 -3.70
N ASP A 33 -6.36 -9.75 -3.94
CA ASP A 33 -5.20 -9.95 -3.07
C ASP A 33 -5.44 -9.34 -1.69
N TYR A 34 -4.82 -9.97 -0.70
CA TYR A 34 -4.83 -9.49 0.67
C TYR A 34 -3.57 -8.69 0.97
N VAL A 35 -3.72 -7.69 1.83
CA VAL A 35 -2.61 -6.93 2.41
C VAL A 35 -2.75 -6.88 3.92
N LYS A 36 -1.62 -6.84 4.62
CA LYS A 36 -1.57 -6.50 6.05
C LYS A 36 -1.25 -5.03 6.19
N VAL A 37 -2.02 -4.34 7.01
CA VAL A 37 -1.77 -2.95 7.40
C VAL A 37 -1.24 -2.96 8.82
N VAL A 38 -0.05 -2.39 9.03
CA VAL A 38 0.64 -2.39 10.31
C VAL A 38 1.00 -0.96 10.68
N MET A 39 0.85 -0.62 11.96
CA MET A 39 1.41 0.61 12.52
C MET A 39 2.87 0.35 12.92
N ASP A 40 3.78 1.14 12.36
CA ASP A 40 5.22 1.10 12.63
C ASP A 40 5.65 2.50 13.05
N ASP A 41 5.81 2.71 14.35
CA ASP A 41 5.95 4.03 14.98
C ASP A 41 4.88 5.03 14.53
N ASP A 42 5.26 6.01 13.70
CA ASP A 42 4.40 7.06 13.17
C ASP A 42 3.95 6.79 11.72
N ARG A 43 4.14 5.56 11.22
CA ARG A 43 3.91 5.18 9.82
C ARG A 43 2.92 4.04 9.69
N LEU A 44 2.08 4.14 8.67
CA LEU A 44 1.22 3.05 8.24
C LEU A 44 1.92 2.27 7.11
N VAL A 45 2.28 1.02 7.38
CA VAL A 45 2.97 0.14 6.43
C VAL A 45 1.99 -0.89 5.86
N VAL A 46 1.88 -0.91 4.54
CA VAL A 46 1.06 -1.90 3.81
C VAL A 46 1.97 -2.98 3.24
N LYS A 47 1.71 -4.24 3.59
CA LYS A 47 2.50 -5.41 3.17
C LYS A 47 1.63 -6.39 2.40
N LYS A 48 2.11 -6.94 1.27
CA LYS A 48 1.42 -8.04 0.57
C LYS A 48 1.27 -9.23 1.52
N ALA A 49 0.12 -9.88 1.49
CA ALA A 49 -0.17 -11.03 2.33
C ALA A 49 -0.67 -12.21 1.49
N THR A 50 -0.22 -13.40 1.86
CA THR A 50 -0.77 -14.66 1.36
C THR A 50 -1.58 -15.28 2.48
N ILE A 51 -2.81 -15.69 2.16
CA ILE A 51 -3.62 -16.52 3.05
C ILE A 51 -3.38 -17.96 2.61
N THR A 52 -2.88 -18.79 3.53
CA THR A 52 -2.64 -20.23 3.36
C THR A 52 -3.58 -21.00 4.25
#